data_AF-A0A1G1AA08-F1
#
_entry.id   AF-A0A1G1AA08-F1
#
_cell.length_a   1.000
_cell.length_b   1.000
_cell.length_c   1.000
_cell.angle_alpha   90.00
_cell.angle_beta   90.00
_cell.angle_gamma   90.00
#
_symmetry.space_group_name_H-M   'P 1'
#
loop_
_entity.id
_entity.type
_entity.pdbx_description
1 polymer ?
#
loop_
_entity_poly.entity_id
_entity_poly.type
_entity_poly.pdbx_seq_one_letter_code
_entity_poly.pdbx_strand_id
1 'polypeptide(L)'
;MSDVLFKCQGCSLSLSVSEVAVGQTFSCPSCKAEVQVPLPVLRFLCPSCCSELSAPYELRNEVVSCPNCETGLRLPEKLALPCPSCSVNLEIEDEYYLQLAGTVVECPECGGQLVIPGAAANVEQPEVSDEKVDAEVASTGTKASDGNKPVAQFESGFAQKTMRLDEFMEGISQADTLKEGKCPYCSSPLQKIHGRAYVCRRCNRVIKTVKRTI
;
A
#
# COMPACT_ATOMS: atom_id res chain seq x y z
N MET A 1 16.22 -7.66 5.51
CA MET A 1 16.52 -6.48 6.36
C MET A 1 16.40 -5.31 5.44
N SER A 2 15.54 -4.38 5.81
CA SER A 2 14.95 -3.42 4.88
C SER A 2 15.08 -2.05 5.52
N ASP A 3 15.43 -1.03 4.74
CA ASP A 3 15.76 0.28 5.28
C ASP A 3 14.53 1.20 5.30
N VAL A 4 14.36 1.89 6.42
CA VAL A 4 13.31 2.86 6.70
C VAL A 4 13.82 4.23 6.32
N LEU A 5 13.17 4.83 5.32
CA LEU A 5 13.42 6.18 4.83
C LEU A 5 12.47 7.16 5.54
N PHE A 6 13.03 8.16 6.19
CA PHE A 6 12.29 9.21 6.90
C PHE A 6 13.02 10.55 6.77
N LYS A 7 12.37 11.65 7.17
CA LYS A 7 12.99 12.98 7.17
C LYS A 7 13.18 13.50 8.59
N CYS A 8 14.30 14.17 8.84
CA CYS A 8 14.49 14.89 10.09
C CYS A 8 13.62 16.15 10.13
N GLN A 9 12.69 16.24 11.07
CA GLN A 9 11.79 17.40 11.21
C GLN A 9 12.55 18.73 11.39
N GLY A 10 13.72 18.72 12.04
CA GLY A 10 14.52 19.92 12.30
C GLY A 10 15.38 20.44 11.14
N CYS A 11 15.62 19.65 10.09
CA CYS A 11 16.50 20.07 8.97
C CYS A 11 16.10 19.53 7.59
N SER A 12 14.92 18.89 7.48
CA SER A 12 14.34 18.24 6.29
C SER A 12 15.21 17.23 5.52
N LEU A 13 16.41 16.92 6.02
CA LEU A 13 17.32 15.92 5.47
C LEU A 13 16.69 14.52 5.51
N SER A 14 16.71 13.84 4.37
CA SER A 14 16.34 12.43 4.25
C SER A 14 17.39 11.55 4.95
N LEU A 15 16.93 10.67 5.82
CA LEU A 15 17.74 9.70 6.57
C LEU A 15 17.25 8.28 6.27
N SER A 16 18.16 7.32 6.37
CA SER A 16 17.88 5.88 6.23
C SER A 16 18.44 5.11 7.43
N VAL A 17 17.61 4.28 8.06
CA VAL A 17 18.02 3.36 9.13
C VAL A 17 17.38 1.99 8.90
N SER A 18 18.02 0.90 9.31
CA SER A 18 17.42 -0.43 9.15
C SER A 18 16.24 -0.63 10.10
N GLU A 19 15.23 -1.40 9.67
CA GLU A 19 13.94 -1.63 10.35
C GLU A 19 14.01 -2.01 11.84
N VAL A 20 15.11 -2.61 12.30
CA VAL A 20 15.37 -2.90 13.73
C VAL A 20 15.45 -1.64 14.62
N ALA A 21 15.61 -0.47 14.03
CA ALA A 21 15.68 0.83 14.71
C ALA A 21 14.32 1.55 14.84
N VAL A 22 13.23 0.97 14.32
CA VAL A 22 11.88 1.57 14.38
C VAL A 22 11.44 1.82 15.83
N GLY A 23 10.85 2.99 16.08
CA GLY A 23 10.44 3.44 17.41
C GLY A 23 11.55 3.97 18.30
N GLN A 24 12.83 3.71 17.99
CA GLN A 24 13.98 4.26 18.71
C GLN A 24 14.21 5.74 18.34
N THR A 25 14.88 6.49 19.22
CA THR A 25 15.27 7.89 19.00
C THR A 25 16.77 8.02 18.73
N PHE A 26 17.13 8.88 17.77
CA PHE A 26 18.53 9.16 17.41
C PHE A 26 18.75 10.66 17.21
N SER A 27 19.92 11.16 17.60
CA SER A 27 20.32 12.54 17.30
C SER A 27 20.72 12.68 15.83
N CYS A 28 20.08 13.58 15.09
CA CYS A 28 20.39 13.85 13.69
C CYS A 28 21.85 14.33 13.53
N PRO A 29 22.67 13.76 12.61
CA PRO A 29 24.07 14.16 12.47
C PRO A 29 24.27 15.61 12.01
N SER A 30 23.30 16.22 11.31
CA SER A 30 23.41 17.59 10.78
C SER A 30 22.94 18.67 11.75
N CYS A 31 21.81 18.46 12.45
CA CYS A 31 21.22 19.48 13.32
C CYS A 31 21.20 19.11 14.82
N LYS A 32 21.60 17.89 15.19
CA LYS A 32 21.61 17.33 16.55
C LYS A 32 20.24 17.23 17.24
N ALA A 33 19.14 17.63 16.59
CA ALA A 33 17.80 17.37 17.06
C ALA A 33 17.56 15.86 17.20
N GLU A 34 16.83 15.46 18.24
CA GLU A 34 16.36 14.09 18.39
C GLU A 34 15.26 13.80 17.37
N VAL A 35 15.35 12.67 16.69
CA VAL A 35 14.35 12.19 15.73
C VAL A 35 13.98 10.77 16.11
N GLN A 36 12.70 10.51 16.30
CA GLN A 36 12.18 9.15 16.44
C GLN A 36 12.02 8.52 15.06
N VAL A 37 12.41 7.26 14.92
CA VAL A 37 12.20 6.51 13.66
C VAL A 37 10.71 6.13 13.58
N PRO A 38 9.95 6.67 12.59
CA PRO A 38 8.53 6.37 12.48
C PRO A 38 8.32 4.92 12.02
N LEU A 39 7.12 4.37 12.27
CA LEU A 39 6.77 3.05 11.77
C LEU A 39 6.71 3.08 10.23
N PRO A 40 7.42 2.19 9.53
CA PRO A 40 7.28 2.04 8.09
C PRO A 40 5.90 1.48 7.76
N VAL A 41 5.17 2.20 6.90
CA VAL A 41 3.83 1.83 6.43
C VAL A 41 3.88 1.30 5.01
N LEU A 42 4.70 1.94 4.17
CA LEU A 42 4.96 1.53 2.80
C LEU A 42 6.16 0.59 2.77
N ARG A 43 6.10 -0.47 1.96
CA ARG A 43 7.24 -1.30 1.56
C ARG A 43 7.27 -1.42 0.04
N PHE A 44 8.45 -1.24 -0.56
CA PHE A 44 8.63 -1.21 -2.01
C PHE A 44 10.06 -1.58 -2.39
N LEU A 45 10.25 -2.03 -3.63
CA LEU A 45 11.58 -2.29 -4.20
C LEU A 45 12.03 -1.06 -5.00
N CYS A 46 13.28 -0.64 -4.82
CA CYS A 46 13.86 0.39 -5.69
C CYS A 46 13.95 -0.12 -7.14
N PRO A 47 13.44 0.60 -8.16
CA PRO A 47 13.47 0.15 -9.55
C PRO A 47 14.90 0.12 -10.15
N SER A 48 15.85 0.87 -9.58
CA SER A 48 17.23 0.93 -10.06
C SER A 48 18.14 -0.16 -9.48
N CYS A 49 18.01 -0.48 -8.20
CA CYS A 49 18.91 -1.38 -7.48
C CYS A 49 18.21 -2.59 -6.82
N CYS A 50 16.91 -2.75 -7.02
CA CYS A 50 16.06 -3.83 -6.47
C CYS A 50 16.15 -4.02 -4.94
N SER A 51 16.65 -3.02 -4.21
CA SER A 51 16.76 -3.07 -2.74
C SER A 51 15.39 -2.85 -2.11
N GLU A 52 15.11 -3.56 -1.01
CA GLU A 52 13.87 -3.43 -0.27
C GLU A 52 13.94 -2.22 0.67
N LEU A 53 13.04 -1.28 0.41
CA LEU A 53 12.96 0.00 1.09
C LEU A 53 11.55 0.15 1.69
N SER A 54 11.48 0.98 2.71
CA SER A 54 10.25 1.23 3.45
C SER A 54 10.16 2.68 3.90
N ALA A 55 8.96 3.19 4.12
CA ALA A 55 8.73 4.60 4.45
C ALA A 55 7.42 4.82 5.23
N PRO A 56 7.32 5.90 6.03
CA PRO A 56 6.04 6.32 6.60
C PRO A 56 5.12 6.91 5.51
N TYR A 57 3.80 6.92 5.78
CA TYR A 57 2.79 7.46 4.84
C TYR A 57 3.05 8.92 4.45
N GLU A 58 3.67 9.72 5.33
CA GLU A 58 3.90 11.16 5.11
C GLU A 58 4.74 11.49 3.87
N LEU A 59 5.60 10.56 3.43
CA LEU A 59 6.45 10.74 2.25
C LEU A 59 5.78 10.26 0.94
N ARG A 60 4.50 9.84 0.98
CA ARG A 60 3.75 9.41 -0.22
C ARG A 60 3.86 10.44 -1.34
N ASN A 61 4.02 9.96 -2.58
CA ASN A 61 4.23 10.77 -3.78
C ASN A 61 5.50 11.64 -3.83
N GLU A 62 6.27 11.74 -2.74
CA GLU A 62 7.48 12.55 -2.66
C GLU A 62 8.69 11.85 -3.34
N VAL A 63 9.72 12.62 -3.66
CA VAL A 63 10.98 12.10 -4.23
C VAL A 63 12.01 11.97 -3.11
N VAL A 64 12.45 10.74 -2.86
CA VAL A 64 13.52 10.39 -1.91
C VAL A 64 14.71 9.78 -2.65
N SER A 65 15.94 10.13 -2.28
CA SER A 65 17.12 9.46 -2.82
C SER A 65 17.28 8.07 -2.21
N CYS A 66 17.45 7.05 -3.04
CA CYS A 66 17.74 5.70 -2.56
C CYS A 66 19.16 5.64 -1.93
N PRO A 67 19.34 5.11 -0.70
CA PRO A 67 20.64 5.09 -0.03
C PRO A 67 21.66 4.14 -0.68
N ASN A 68 21.22 3.19 -1.52
CA ASN A 68 22.09 2.19 -2.16
C ASN A 68 22.46 2.55 -3.62
N CYS A 69 21.80 3.53 -4.25
CA CYS A 69 22.10 3.91 -5.63
C CYS A 69 21.91 5.40 -5.95
N GLU A 70 21.72 6.23 -4.92
CA GLU A 70 21.56 7.70 -4.91
C GLU A 70 20.48 8.27 -5.86
N THR A 71 19.73 7.39 -6.53
CA THR A 71 18.73 7.76 -7.53
C THR A 71 17.51 8.33 -6.83
N GLY A 72 17.01 9.47 -7.32
CA GLY A 72 15.73 10.03 -6.90
C GLY A 72 14.59 9.10 -7.27
N LEU A 73 14.00 8.46 -6.27
CA LEU A 73 12.86 7.56 -6.39
C LEU A 73 11.61 8.27 -5.90
N ARG A 74 10.57 8.30 -6.75
CA ARG A 74 9.25 8.74 -6.32
C ARG A 74 8.54 7.61 -5.58
N LEU A 75 8.12 7.87 -4.35
CA LEU A 75 7.36 6.93 -3.54
C LEU A 75 5.99 6.64 -4.17
N PRO A 76 5.49 5.38 -4.12
CA PRO A 76 4.17 5.06 -4.63
C PRO A 76 3.09 5.83 -3.86
N GLU A 77 2.08 6.29 -4.59
CA GLU A 77 0.90 6.94 -4.02
C GLU A 77 0.07 5.95 -3.18
N LYS A 78 -0.16 4.76 -3.75
CA LYS A 78 -0.97 3.70 -3.14
C LYS A 78 -0.21 2.89 -2.09
N LEU A 79 -0.95 2.49 -1.07
CA LEU A 79 -0.54 1.55 -0.04
C LEU A 79 -0.58 0.12 -0.59
N ALA A 80 0.59 -0.43 -0.88
CA ALA A 80 0.79 -1.85 -1.15
C ALA A 80 1.31 -2.53 0.12
N LEU A 81 0.45 -3.26 0.84
CA LEU A 81 0.83 -4.04 2.02
C LEU A 81 1.18 -5.48 1.62
N PRO A 82 2.47 -5.89 1.65
CA PRO A 82 2.85 -7.27 1.35
C PRO A 82 2.43 -8.22 2.49
N CYS A 83 1.56 -9.17 2.19
CA CYS A 83 1.17 -10.19 3.15
C CYS A 83 2.35 -11.14 3.46
N PRO A 84 2.72 -11.36 4.74
CA PRO A 84 3.88 -12.20 5.10
C PRO A 84 3.67 -13.69 4.80
N SER A 85 2.42 -14.15 4.64
CA SER A 85 2.08 -15.56 4.41
C SER A 85 2.12 -15.97 2.93
N CYS A 86 1.82 -15.06 2.00
CA CYS A 86 1.70 -15.36 0.56
C CYS A 86 2.46 -14.40 -0.36
N SER A 87 3.09 -13.34 0.18
CA SER A 87 3.78 -12.28 -0.55
C SER A 87 2.93 -11.54 -1.59
N VAL A 88 1.60 -11.63 -1.50
CA VAL A 88 0.68 -10.81 -2.29
C VAL A 88 0.56 -9.43 -1.65
N ASN A 89 0.66 -8.39 -2.46
CA ASN A 89 0.38 -7.01 -2.03
C ASN A 89 -1.14 -6.78 -1.99
N LEU A 90 -1.68 -6.45 -0.82
CA LEU A 90 -2.99 -5.81 -0.75
C LEU A 90 -2.83 -4.35 -1.15
N GLU A 91 -3.48 -3.93 -2.24
CA GLU A 91 -3.79 -2.51 -2.48
C GLU A 91 -4.99 -2.13 -1.62
N ILE A 92 -4.87 -1.10 -0.79
CA ILE A 92 -5.96 -0.57 0.04
C ILE A 92 -6.13 0.92 -0.24
N GLU A 93 -7.37 1.36 -0.43
CA GLU A 93 -7.72 2.76 -0.67
C GLU A 93 -7.56 3.61 0.60
N ASP A 94 -7.12 4.85 0.45
CA ASP A 94 -6.68 5.70 1.57
C ASP A 94 -7.77 5.97 2.62
N GLU A 95 -9.02 6.20 2.18
CA GLU A 95 -10.17 6.39 3.07
C GLU A 95 -10.47 5.14 3.91
N TYR A 96 -10.18 3.95 3.35
CA TYR A 96 -10.39 2.66 4.01
C TYR A 96 -9.20 2.28 4.91
N TYR A 97 -7.98 2.66 4.53
CA TYR A 97 -6.78 2.45 5.34
C TYR A 97 -6.89 3.14 6.71
N LEU A 98 -7.42 4.36 6.75
CA LEU A 98 -7.62 5.10 8.00
C LEU A 98 -8.68 4.47 8.92
N GLN A 99 -9.70 3.81 8.36
CA GLN A 99 -10.73 3.10 9.12
C GLN A 99 -10.23 1.76 9.67
N LEU A 100 -9.32 1.11 8.95
CA LEU A 100 -8.71 -0.16 9.31
C LEU A 100 -7.39 -0.01 10.09
N ALA A 101 -7.00 1.22 10.43
CA ALA A 101 -5.78 1.54 11.19
C ALA A 101 -5.76 0.79 12.53
N GLY A 102 -4.77 -0.12 12.71
CA GLY A 102 -4.66 -0.94 13.92
C GLY A 102 -5.63 -2.13 13.99
N THR A 103 -6.49 -2.34 12.99
CA THR A 103 -7.32 -3.54 12.90
C THR A 103 -6.56 -4.70 12.26
N VAL A 104 -7.04 -5.92 12.49
CA VAL A 104 -6.57 -7.13 11.80
C VAL A 104 -7.47 -7.36 10.59
N VAL A 105 -6.89 -7.42 9.40
CA VAL A 105 -7.60 -7.81 8.16
C VAL A 105 -7.14 -9.19 7.69
N GLU A 106 -8.04 -9.96 7.09
CA GLU A 106 -7.72 -11.26 6.52
C GLU A 106 -7.32 -11.10 5.04
N CYS A 107 -6.16 -11.64 4.66
CA CYS A 107 -5.70 -11.63 3.26
C CYS A 107 -6.60 -12.54 2.40
N PRO A 108 -7.29 -12.03 1.37
CA PRO A 108 -8.28 -12.81 0.61
C PRO A 108 -7.67 -13.99 -0.18
N GLU A 109 -6.37 -13.93 -0.49
CA GLU A 109 -5.66 -14.99 -1.23
C GLU A 109 -5.19 -16.16 -0.33
N CYS A 110 -5.16 -16.00 1.01
CA CYS A 110 -4.61 -17.04 1.90
C CYS A 110 -5.24 -17.18 3.30
N GLY A 111 -6.19 -16.31 3.69
CA GLY A 111 -6.75 -16.26 5.05
C GLY A 111 -5.75 -15.79 6.12
N GLY A 112 -4.55 -15.35 5.73
CA GLY A 112 -3.54 -14.86 6.66
C GLY A 112 -3.94 -13.54 7.30
N GLN A 113 -3.96 -13.50 8.62
CA GLN A 113 -4.23 -12.29 9.40
C GLN A 113 -3.08 -11.28 9.25
N LEU A 114 -3.42 -10.04 8.95
CA LEU A 114 -2.50 -8.94 8.73
C LEU A 114 -2.93 -7.74 9.59
N VAL A 115 -2.06 -7.28 10.49
CA VAL A 115 -2.27 -6.01 11.21
C VAL A 115 -1.97 -4.87 10.26
N ILE A 116 -2.90 -3.93 10.09
CA ILE A 116 -2.63 -2.72 9.32
C ILE A 116 -1.85 -1.73 10.19
N PRO A 117 -0.63 -1.29 9.79
CA PRO A 117 0.22 -0.40 10.57
C PRO A 117 -0.26 1.07 10.47
N GLY A 118 -1.51 1.32 10.86
CA GLY A 118 -1.98 2.68 11.10
C GLY A 118 -1.37 3.25 12.37
N ALA A 119 -1.25 4.57 12.45
CA ALA A 119 -0.95 5.22 13.73
C ALA A 119 -2.05 4.87 14.73
N ALA A 120 -1.66 4.45 15.94
CA ALA A 120 -2.59 4.18 17.04
C ALA A 120 -3.17 5.49 17.58
N ALA A 121 -4.10 6.07 16.82
CA ALA A 121 -4.84 7.27 17.16
C ALA A 121 -5.83 6.95 18.30
N ASN A 122 -5.31 6.94 19.52
CA ASN A 122 -6.08 6.85 20.76
C ASN A 122 -7.04 5.65 20.81
N VAL A 123 -6.46 4.44 20.83
CA VAL A 123 -7.14 3.34 21.53
C VAL A 123 -7.05 3.66 23.02
N GLU A 124 -8.05 4.41 23.50
CA GLU A 124 -8.43 4.33 24.90
C GLU A 124 -8.58 2.84 25.23
N GLN A 125 -7.76 2.37 26.18
CA GLN A 125 -7.98 1.03 26.73
C GLN A 125 -9.42 1.01 27.26
N PRO A 126 -10.22 -0.03 26.97
CA PRO A 126 -11.53 -0.14 27.61
C PRO A 126 -11.29 -0.19 29.12
N GLU A 127 -11.62 0.89 29.81
CA GLU A 127 -11.46 1.00 31.25
C GLU A 127 -12.33 -0.08 31.89
N VAL A 128 -11.70 -1.15 32.36
CA VAL A 128 -12.37 -2.25 33.07
C VAL A 128 -13.04 -1.64 34.29
N SER A 129 -14.34 -1.43 34.14
CA SER A 129 -15.13 -0.59 35.03
C SER A 129 -15.51 -1.43 36.25
N ASP A 130 -14.56 -1.59 37.17
CA ASP A 130 -14.76 -2.36 38.40
C ASP A 130 -16.00 -1.86 39.14
N GLU A 131 -16.94 -2.78 39.33
CA GLU A 131 -18.35 -2.48 39.53
C GLU A 131 -18.60 -1.84 40.90
N LYS A 132 -18.99 -0.56 40.92
CA LYS A 132 -19.46 0.08 42.15
C LYS A 132 -20.63 1.04 41.96
N VAL A 133 -21.82 0.47 42.12
CA VAL A 133 -23.04 1.15 42.59
C VAL A 133 -22.74 2.19 43.67
N ASP A 134 -23.22 3.43 43.50
CA ASP A 134 -24.58 3.80 43.92
C ASP A 134 -24.95 5.27 43.61
N ALA A 135 -26.22 5.61 43.86
CA ALA A 135 -26.82 6.96 44.00
C ALA A 135 -27.33 7.70 42.75
N GLU A 136 -28.49 8.35 42.94
CA GLU A 136 -29.25 9.16 41.99
C GLU A 136 -28.70 10.60 41.84
N VAL A 137 -29.09 11.28 40.76
CA VAL A 137 -30.06 12.41 40.82
C VAL A 137 -30.45 12.83 39.40
N ALA A 138 -31.74 13.11 39.18
CA ALA A 138 -32.26 13.51 37.88
C ALA A 138 -32.16 15.03 37.62
N SER A 139 -32.14 15.43 36.34
CA SER A 139 -32.66 16.74 35.93
C SER A 139 -33.08 16.77 34.46
N THR A 140 -34.11 17.56 34.13
CA THR A 140 -34.77 17.63 32.82
C THR A 140 -34.37 18.88 32.03
N GLY A 141 -34.40 18.82 30.69
CA GLY A 141 -34.07 19.99 29.86
C GLY A 141 -34.45 19.87 28.38
N THR A 142 -35.70 20.15 28.03
CA THR A 142 -36.21 20.12 26.64
C THR A 142 -36.08 21.46 25.92
N LYS A 143 -35.77 21.45 24.61
CA LYS A 143 -36.43 22.30 23.59
C LYS A 143 -36.06 21.91 22.15
N ALA A 144 -36.87 22.37 21.19
CA ALA A 144 -36.81 22.07 19.76
C ALA A 144 -36.77 23.38 18.92
N SER A 145 -37.18 23.29 17.64
CA SER A 145 -37.27 24.33 16.59
C SER A 145 -36.02 24.57 15.74
N ASP A 146 -36.13 24.88 14.44
CA ASP A 146 -37.22 24.56 13.48
C ASP A 146 -36.68 24.51 12.03
N GLY A 147 -37.52 24.13 11.06
CA GLY A 147 -37.05 23.73 9.73
C GLY A 147 -36.73 24.85 8.72
N ASN A 148 -36.07 24.46 7.62
CA ASN A 148 -36.30 25.10 6.31
C ASN A 148 -36.05 24.12 5.14
N LYS A 149 -36.85 24.24 4.08
CA LYS A 149 -36.80 23.53 2.79
C LYS A 149 -37.71 24.33 1.82
N PRO A 150 -37.23 24.80 0.65
CA PRO A 150 -37.48 24.01 -0.56
C PRO A 150 -36.50 24.14 -1.76
N VAL A 151 -36.38 23.02 -2.49
CA VAL A 151 -36.44 22.87 -3.97
C VAL A 151 -35.68 23.85 -4.89
N ALA A 152 -34.69 23.32 -5.62
CA ALA A 152 -34.50 23.44 -7.08
C ALA A 152 -33.27 22.60 -7.55
N GLN A 153 -32.98 22.32 -8.83
CA GLN A 153 -33.81 21.89 -9.98
C GLN A 153 -32.86 21.58 -11.18
N PHE A 154 -32.94 20.37 -11.77
CA PHE A 154 -32.24 19.99 -13.03
C PHE A 154 -30.68 20.04 -12.95
N GLU A 155 -29.86 19.60 -13.92
CA GLU A 155 -30.07 19.12 -15.31
C GLU A 155 -29.51 17.70 -15.56
N SER A 156 -29.91 17.09 -16.68
CA SER A 156 -29.50 15.76 -17.14
C SER A 156 -28.29 15.77 -18.08
N GLY A 157 -27.15 15.22 -17.66
CA GLY A 157 -25.93 15.10 -18.46
C GLY A 157 -25.75 13.75 -19.17
N PHE A 158 -26.36 13.56 -20.34
CA PHE A 158 -26.19 12.33 -21.14
C PHE A 158 -24.91 12.42 -22.00
N ALA A 159 -23.80 11.87 -21.53
CA ALA A 159 -22.54 11.77 -22.28
C ALA A 159 -22.24 10.32 -22.68
N GLN A 160 -21.89 10.09 -23.95
CA GLN A 160 -21.92 8.77 -24.57
C GLN A 160 -20.61 7.98 -24.43
N LYS A 161 -20.71 6.65 -24.40
CA LYS A 161 -19.56 5.75 -24.61
C LYS A 161 -18.94 6.01 -25.99
N THR A 162 -17.70 6.48 -26.01
CA THR A 162 -16.82 6.39 -27.18
C THR A 162 -15.75 5.33 -26.90
N MET A 163 -16.03 4.09 -27.30
CA MET A 163 -14.98 3.07 -27.40
C MET A 163 -13.98 3.52 -28.48
N ARG A 164 -12.70 3.70 -28.12
CA ARG A 164 -11.64 3.86 -29.12
C ARG A 164 -11.43 2.53 -29.83
N LEU A 165 -11.14 2.61 -31.13
CA LEU A 165 -11.09 1.45 -32.03
C LEU A 165 -9.66 0.91 -32.23
N ASP A 166 -8.72 1.40 -31.42
CA ASP A 166 -7.28 1.30 -31.66
C ASP A 166 -6.60 0.10 -30.95
N GLU A 167 -7.17 -0.42 -29.85
CA GLU A 167 -6.57 -1.52 -29.07
C GLU A 167 -6.79 -2.93 -29.67
N PHE A 168 -7.52 -3.06 -30.78
CA PHE A 168 -7.87 -4.38 -31.34
C PHE A 168 -6.78 -5.03 -32.22
N MET A 169 -5.66 -4.33 -32.47
CA MET A 169 -4.63 -4.75 -33.45
C MET A 169 -3.40 -5.47 -32.84
N GLU A 170 -3.13 -5.38 -31.53
CA GLU A 170 -1.94 -6.03 -30.93
C GLU A 170 -2.15 -7.51 -30.54
N GLY A 171 -3.39 -8.01 -30.61
CA GLY A 171 -3.81 -9.31 -30.07
C GLY A 171 -3.28 -10.58 -30.76
N ILE A 172 -2.41 -10.47 -31.76
CA ILE A 172 -2.01 -11.59 -32.65
C ILE A 172 -0.57 -12.09 -32.40
N SER A 173 0.34 -11.25 -31.91
CA SER A 173 1.80 -11.58 -31.85
C SER A 173 2.21 -12.55 -30.71
N GLN A 174 1.51 -12.53 -29.58
CA GLN A 174 1.92 -13.26 -28.37
C GLN A 174 1.71 -14.79 -28.43
N ALA A 175 0.95 -15.30 -29.42
CA ALA A 175 0.64 -16.73 -29.52
C ALA A 175 1.81 -17.58 -30.06
N ASP A 176 2.60 -17.03 -30.98
CA ASP A 176 3.68 -17.75 -31.67
C ASP A 176 5.02 -17.69 -30.94
N THR A 177 5.33 -16.59 -30.25
CA THR A 177 6.54 -16.46 -29.43
C THR A 177 6.61 -17.50 -28.29
N LEU A 178 5.46 -17.97 -27.80
CA LEU A 178 5.37 -19.08 -26.85
C LEU A 178 5.72 -20.45 -27.44
N LYS A 179 5.62 -20.65 -28.76
CA LYS A 179 6.02 -21.92 -29.42
C LYS A 179 7.54 -22.13 -29.41
N GLU A 180 8.30 -21.04 -29.44
CA GLU A 180 9.78 -21.07 -29.38
C GLU A 180 10.34 -21.33 -27.97
N GLY A 181 9.50 -21.37 -26.93
CA GLY A 181 9.96 -21.54 -25.55
C GLY A 181 10.76 -20.35 -24.99
N LYS A 182 10.62 -19.15 -25.58
CA LYS A 182 11.31 -17.92 -25.15
C LYS A 182 10.37 -17.06 -24.29
N CYS A 183 10.93 -16.33 -23.32
CA CYS A 183 10.18 -15.40 -22.49
C CYS A 183 9.87 -14.11 -23.28
N PRO A 184 8.60 -13.68 -23.43
CA PRO A 184 8.24 -12.49 -24.20
C PRO A 184 8.81 -11.18 -23.63
N TYR A 185 9.18 -11.16 -22.35
CA TYR A 185 9.73 -9.97 -21.68
C TYR A 185 11.27 -9.81 -21.80
N CYS A 186 12.00 -10.85 -22.20
CA CYS A 186 13.48 -10.83 -22.15
C CYS A 186 14.19 -11.85 -23.07
N SER A 187 13.46 -12.44 -24.03
CA SER A 187 13.90 -13.42 -25.03
C SER A 187 14.65 -14.66 -24.51
N SER A 188 14.69 -14.85 -23.19
CA SER A 188 15.48 -15.87 -22.51
C SER A 188 14.70 -17.18 -22.40
N PRO A 189 15.37 -18.35 -22.39
CA PRO A 189 14.69 -19.64 -22.41
C PRO A 189 13.81 -19.87 -21.18
N LEU A 190 12.62 -20.40 -21.41
CA LEU A 190 11.65 -20.78 -20.39
C LEU A 190 11.91 -22.20 -19.90
N GLN A 191 11.97 -22.39 -18.58
CA GLN A 191 11.93 -23.72 -17.99
C GLN A 191 10.46 -24.10 -17.76
N LYS A 192 10.02 -25.21 -18.35
CA LYS A 192 8.71 -25.80 -18.05
C LYS A 192 8.73 -26.39 -16.64
N ILE A 193 7.67 -26.11 -15.86
CA ILE A 193 7.45 -26.74 -14.55
C ILE A 193 6.43 -27.87 -14.74
N HIS A 194 5.28 -27.85 -14.05
CA HIS A 194 4.20 -28.82 -14.24
C HIS A 194 3.09 -28.28 -15.15
N GLY A 195 2.46 -29.18 -15.91
CA GLY A 195 1.33 -28.87 -16.80
C GLY A 195 1.69 -27.90 -17.93
N ARG A 196 1.07 -26.71 -17.91
CA ARG A 196 1.26 -25.62 -18.88
C ARG A 196 1.84 -24.34 -18.25
N ALA A 197 2.50 -24.47 -17.10
CA ALA A 197 3.23 -23.38 -16.46
C ALA A 197 4.71 -23.41 -16.86
N TYR A 198 5.24 -22.23 -17.16
CA TYR A 198 6.64 -21.98 -17.52
C TYR A 198 7.20 -20.89 -16.60
N VAL A 199 8.49 -20.95 -16.27
CA VAL A 199 9.19 -19.87 -15.55
C VAL A 199 10.41 -19.41 -16.34
N CYS A 200 10.63 -18.11 -16.40
CA CYS A 200 11.85 -17.55 -16.97
C CYS A 200 12.94 -17.46 -15.91
N ARG A 201 14.06 -18.16 -16.08
CA ARG A 201 15.20 -18.08 -15.13
C ARG A 201 15.81 -16.68 -15.00
N ARG A 202 15.61 -15.78 -15.97
CA ARG A 202 16.25 -14.45 -15.99
C ARG A 202 15.43 -13.35 -15.30
N CYS A 203 14.09 -13.45 -15.30
CA CYS A 203 13.21 -12.47 -14.65
C CYS A 203 12.28 -13.07 -13.59
N ASN A 204 12.45 -14.36 -13.30
CA ASN A 204 11.69 -15.18 -12.33
C ASN A 204 10.15 -15.17 -12.49
N ARG A 205 9.61 -14.62 -13.59
CA ARG A 205 8.18 -14.56 -13.88
C ARG A 205 7.65 -15.93 -14.32
N VAL A 206 6.50 -16.31 -13.75
CA VAL A 206 5.72 -17.49 -14.16
C VAL A 206 4.72 -17.09 -15.24
N ILE A 207 4.65 -17.88 -16.31
CA ILE A 207 3.76 -17.70 -17.46
C ILE A 207 2.84 -18.92 -17.55
N LYS A 208 1.52 -18.68 -17.57
CA LYS A 208 0.46 -19.70 -17.67
C LYS A 208 -0.21 -19.57 -19.04
N THR A 209 -0.21 -20.62 -19.87
CA THR A 209 -0.89 -20.54 -21.17
C THR A 209 -2.39 -20.85 -21.04
N VAL A 210 -3.23 -19.82 -21.17
CA VAL A 210 -4.69 -19.98 -21.19
C VAL A 210 -5.10 -20.57 -22.54
N LYS A 211 -5.80 -21.71 -22.54
CA LYS A 211 -6.37 -22.26 -23.77
C LYS A 211 -7.65 -21.49 -24.09
N ARG A 212 -7.62 -20.59 -25.07
CA ARG A 212 -8.86 -20.12 -25.71
C ARG A 212 -9.53 -21.33 -26.35
N THR A 213 -10.70 -21.71 -25.83
CA THR A 213 -11.65 -22.55 -26.57
C THR A 213 -12.32 -21.64 -27.60
N ILE A 214 -12.42 -22.13 -28.84
CA ILE A 214 -13.14 -21.51 -29.95
C ILE A 214 -14.37 -22.38 -30.18
#